data_AF-A0A2M8PBG4-F1
#
_entry.id   AF-A0A2M8PBG4-F1
#
_cell.length_a   1.000
_cell.length_b   1.000
_cell.length_c   1.000
_cell.angle_alpha   90.00
_cell.angle_beta   90.00
_cell.angle_gamma   90.00
#
_symmetry.space_group_name_H-M   'P 1'
#
loop_
_entity.id
_entity.type
_entity.pdbx_description
1 polymer ?
#
loop_
_entity_poly.entity_id
_entity_poly.type
_entity_poly.pdbx_seq_one_letter_code
_entity_poly.pdbx_strand_id
1 'polypeptide(L)'
;MQNNISSISNQIKHHHYINAALYWRSQLPDPSRITVVFGDAGAVAYTLGSRFIDPNGLAEPPIAHLFRLPDGEEKIARFLKHVLGNQPDILIDYNWSFSGNSSTMPTPLNLHSPFHGPMPLAIYEAYRDYGLTYGCSFVAWYPINIFIWRDSPYGAQNLYQAFCTYPGAYRFPEGVTAVGEGRSVHFPPLAESLSAQPDARAAELGSAFRPAQ
;
A
#
# COMPACT_ATOMS: atom_id res chain seq x y z
N MET A 1 -7.05 4.25 38.67
CA MET A 1 -6.25 4.26 37.43
C MET A 1 -5.89 2.87 36.89
N GLN A 2 -5.92 1.77 37.68
CA GLN A 2 -5.59 0.42 37.20
C GLN A 2 -6.65 -0.23 36.27
N ASN A 3 -7.92 0.18 36.36
CA ASN A 3 -9.01 -0.43 35.55
C ASN A 3 -9.03 -0.02 34.06
N ASN A 4 -8.31 1.05 33.67
CA ASN A 4 -8.26 1.49 32.27
C ASN A 4 -7.15 0.81 31.46
N ILE A 5 -6.06 0.37 32.10
CA ILE A 5 -4.92 -0.24 31.40
C ILE A 5 -5.26 -1.65 30.91
N SER A 6 -6.03 -2.42 31.69
CA SER A 6 -6.53 -3.75 31.28
C SER A 6 -7.54 -3.66 30.13
N SER A 7 -8.39 -2.63 30.14
CA SER A 7 -9.34 -2.31 29.07
C SER A 7 -8.65 -1.98 27.74
N ILE A 8 -7.66 -1.07 27.77
CA ILE A 8 -6.89 -0.68 26.57
C ILE A 8 -6.06 -1.86 26.03
N SER A 9 -5.42 -2.62 26.92
CA SER A 9 -4.64 -3.81 26.52
C SER A 9 -5.53 -4.88 25.86
N ASN A 10 -6.80 -5.00 26.28
CA ASN A 10 -7.74 -5.91 25.64
C ASN A 10 -8.25 -5.38 24.29
N GLN A 11 -8.48 -4.07 24.16
CA GLN A 11 -8.88 -3.47 22.87
C GLN A 11 -7.78 -3.61 21.80
N ILE A 12 -6.52 -3.42 22.17
CA ILE A 12 -5.38 -3.63 21.26
C ILE A 12 -5.26 -5.09 20.85
N LYS A 13 -5.40 -6.04 21.79
CA LYS A 13 -5.33 -7.49 21.50
C LYS A 13 -6.33 -7.95 20.44
N HIS A 14 -7.47 -7.27 20.31
CA HIS A 14 -8.51 -7.60 19.32
C HIS A 14 -8.45 -6.72 18.05
N HIS A 15 -7.50 -5.78 17.95
CA HIS A 15 -7.39 -4.91 16.79
C HIS A 15 -6.43 -5.49 15.74
N HIS A 16 -6.98 -6.26 14.80
CA HIS A 16 -6.21 -7.02 13.80
C HIS A 16 -5.17 -6.19 13.03
N TYR A 17 -5.48 -4.95 12.66
CA TYR A 17 -4.53 -4.04 12.00
C TYR A 17 -3.32 -3.66 12.87
N ILE A 18 -3.54 -3.44 14.18
CA ILE A 18 -2.46 -3.07 15.11
C ILE A 18 -1.57 -4.28 15.36
N ASN A 19 -2.15 -5.48 15.51
CA ASN A 19 -1.39 -6.72 15.66
C ASN A 19 -0.53 -7.01 14.42
N ALA A 20 -1.07 -6.81 13.22
CA ALA A 20 -0.30 -6.93 11.98
C ALA A 20 0.85 -5.91 11.93
N ALA A 21 0.58 -4.64 12.24
CA ALA A 21 1.60 -3.59 12.27
C ALA A 21 2.72 -3.87 13.30
N LEU A 22 2.38 -4.33 14.51
CA LEU A 22 3.35 -4.74 15.53
C LEU A 22 4.21 -5.91 15.05
N TYR A 23 3.60 -6.88 14.38
CA TYR A 23 4.33 -8.00 13.81
C TYR A 23 5.31 -7.51 12.73
N TRP A 24 4.84 -6.79 11.72
CA TRP A 24 5.69 -6.27 10.64
C TRP A 24 6.84 -5.42 11.19
N ARG A 25 6.57 -4.56 12.18
CA ARG A 25 7.59 -3.78 12.87
C ARG A 25 8.70 -4.65 13.45
N SER A 26 8.37 -5.78 14.06
CA SER A 26 9.36 -6.69 14.65
C SER A 26 10.16 -7.47 13.61
N GLN A 27 9.68 -7.54 12.36
CA GLN A 27 10.38 -8.18 11.25
C GLN A 27 11.31 -7.21 10.50
N LEU A 28 11.15 -5.90 10.69
CA LEU A 28 11.91 -4.87 9.99
C LEU A 28 13.08 -4.38 10.85
N PRO A 29 14.33 -4.34 10.32
CA PRO A 29 15.48 -3.81 11.05
C PRO A 29 15.35 -2.33 11.42
N ASP A 30 14.78 -1.53 10.50
CA ASP A 30 14.53 -0.11 10.68
C ASP A 30 13.22 0.28 9.97
N PRO A 31 12.06 0.18 10.66
CA PRO A 31 10.76 0.49 10.07
C PRO A 31 10.65 1.91 9.53
N SER A 32 11.35 2.88 10.15
CA SER A 32 11.25 4.32 9.84
C SER A 32 11.73 4.66 8.43
N ARG A 33 12.52 3.77 7.84
CA ARG A 33 13.07 3.88 6.50
C ARG A 33 12.16 3.36 5.41
N ILE A 34 11.16 2.57 5.78
CA ILE A 34 10.17 2.03 4.84
C ILE A 34 9.07 3.06 4.64
N THR A 35 8.73 3.35 3.38
CA THR A 35 7.58 4.20 3.04
C THR A 35 6.37 3.34 2.70
N VAL A 36 5.28 3.52 3.46
CA VAL A 36 4.03 2.76 3.32
C VAL A 36 2.89 3.68 2.93
N VAL A 37 2.17 3.33 1.86
CA VAL A 37 0.91 3.97 1.47
C VAL A 37 -0.25 3.12 2.01
N PHE A 38 -1.16 3.71 2.77
CA PHE A 38 -2.39 3.02 3.20
C PHE A 38 -3.49 4.00 3.57
N GLY A 39 -4.71 3.78 3.07
CA GLY A 39 -5.88 4.65 3.31
C GLY A 39 -6.58 4.44 4.65
N ASP A 40 -5.83 4.35 5.75
CA ASP A 40 -6.36 4.24 7.13
C ASP A 40 -5.83 5.40 7.98
N ALA A 41 -6.61 5.85 8.96
CA ALA A 41 -6.38 7.04 9.79
C ALA A 41 -5.24 6.86 10.80
N GLY A 42 -4.04 6.54 10.31
CA GLY A 42 -2.77 6.54 11.04
C GLY A 42 -2.53 5.37 11.98
N ALA A 43 -3.52 4.55 12.33
CA ALA A 43 -3.36 3.48 13.33
C ALA A 43 -2.23 2.48 12.98
N VAL A 44 -2.22 2.00 11.73
CA VAL A 44 -1.16 1.12 11.22
C VAL A 44 0.17 1.85 11.14
N ALA A 45 0.18 3.07 10.58
CA ALA A 45 1.37 3.90 10.43
C ALA A 45 2.13 4.10 11.75
N TYR A 46 1.42 4.62 12.76
CA TYR A 46 1.98 4.91 14.08
C TYR A 46 2.48 3.65 14.78
N THR A 47 1.75 2.55 14.63
CA THR A 47 2.13 1.28 15.26
C THR A 47 3.38 0.67 14.60
N LEU A 48 3.41 0.67 13.26
CA LEU A 48 4.50 0.15 12.46
C LEU A 48 5.79 0.97 12.64
N GLY A 49 5.66 2.29 12.81
CA GLY A 49 6.78 3.22 12.92
C GLY A 49 7.44 3.55 11.59
N SER A 50 6.75 3.27 10.47
CA SER A 50 7.19 3.60 9.12
C SER A 50 6.82 5.01 8.71
N ARG A 51 7.52 5.52 7.69
CA ARG A 51 7.08 6.72 6.99
C ARG A 51 5.78 6.38 6.26
N PHE A 52 4.78 7.23 6.42
CA PHE A 52 3.44 6.94 5.93
C PHE A 52 2.99 7.97 4.92
N ILE A 53 2.23 7.50 3.93
CA ILE A 53 1.51 8.33 2.98
C ILE A 53 0.04 7.95 3.11
N ASP A 54 -0.79 8.89 3.54
CA ASP A 54 -2.24 8.70 3.59
C ASP A 54 -2.86 9.09 2.23
N PRO A 55 -3.26 8.14 1.37
CA PRO A 55 -3.84 8.44 0.06
C PRO A 55 -5.24 9.07 0.15
N ASN A 56 -5.86 9.16 1.34
CA ASN A 56 -7.13 9.85 1.55
C ASN A 56 -6.93 11.37 1.72
N GLY A 57 -5.70 11.83 1.95
CA GLY A 57 -5.44 13.25 2.14
C GLY A 57 -5.89 13.81 3.49
N LEU A 58 -6.17 12.96 4.48
CA LEU A 58 -6.45 13.44 5.85
C LEU A 58 -5.16 13.91 6.53
N ALA A 59 -4.04 13.24 6.25
CA ALA A 59 -2.71 13.60 6.76
C ALA A 59 -1.77 14.20 5.69
N GLU A 60 -2.22 14.34 4.43
CA GLU A 60 -1.37 14.75 3.31
C GLU A 60 -1.89 16.04 2.65
N PRO A 61 -1.49 17.24 3.13
CA PRO A 61 -1.93 18.52 2.56
C PRO A 61 -1.80 18.63 1.03
N PRO A 62 -0.74 18.10 0.37
CA PRO A 62 -0.61 18.18 -1.09
C PRO A 62 -1.75 17.51 -1.87
N ILE A 63 -2.38 16.48 -1.31
CA ILE A 63 -3.50 15.79 -1.95
C ILE A 63 -4.85 16.07 -1.27
N ALA A 64 -4.84 16.58 -0.02
CA ALA A 64 -6.03 16.98 0.72
C ALA A 64 -6.89 17.98 -0.06
N HIS A 65 -6.30 18.90 -0.82
CA HIS A 65 -7.06 19.92 -1.55
C HIS A 65 -7.62 19.44 -2.90
N LEU A 66 -7.27 18.24 -3.34
CA LEU A 66 -7.68 17.71 -4.63
C LEU A 66 -9.19 17.47 -4.72
N PHE A 67 -9.90 17.25 -3.60
CA PHE A 67 -11.37 17.11 -3.61
C PHE A 67 -12.09 18.34 -4.21
N ARG A 68 -11.42 19.50 -4.31
CA ARG A 68 -12.00 20.71 -4.92
C ARG A 68 -11.92 20.72 -6.45
N LEU A 69 -11.04 19.93 -7.03
CA LEU A 69 -10.90 19.80 -8.48
C LEU A 69 -11.94 18.80 -9.01
N PRO A 70 -12.39 18.93 -10.27
CA PRO A 70 -13.11 17.84 -10.92
C PRO A 70 -12.20 16.62 -11.08
N ASP A 71 -12.79 15.43 -11.05
CA ASP A 71 -12.06 14.20 -11.40
C ASP A 71 -11.59 14.27 -12.86
N GLY A 72 -10.36 13.83 -13.12
CA GLY A 72 -9.72 13.91 -14.43
C GLY A 72 -8.20 13.84 -14.37
N GLU A 73 -7.56 13.93 -15.53
CA GLU A 73 -6.12 13.72 -15.71
C GLU A 73 -5.26 14.61 -14.80
N GLU A 74 -5.63 15.88 -14.64
CA GLU A 74 -4.88 16.81 -13.78
C GLU A 74 -4.89 16.37 -12.32
N LYS A 75 -6.05 15.96 -11.79
CA LYS A 75 -6.19 15.49 -10.41
C LYS A 75 -5.38 14.22 -10.21
N ILE A 76 -5.48 13.27 -11.14
CA ILE A 76 -4.73 12.01 -11.15
C ILE A 76 -3.22 12.30 -11.14
N ALA A 77 -2.74 13.17 -12.02
CA ALA A 77 -1.32 13.52 -12.12
C ALA A 77 -0.78 14.15 -10.83
N ARG A 78 -1.55 15.06 -10.20
CA ARG A 78 -1.15 15.69 -8.92
C ARG A 78 -1.12 14.67 -7.77
N PHE A 79 -2.12 13.80 -7.72
CA PHE A 79 -2.18 12.70 -6.76
C PHE A 79 -0.96 11.77 -6.90
N LEU A 80 -0.70 11.28 -8.12
CA LEU A 80 0.41 10.38 -8.41
C LEU A 80 1.77 11.03 -8.16
N LYS A 81 1.93 12.32 -8.52
CA LYS A 81 3.17 13.06 -8.22
C LYS A 81 3.47 13.06 -6.73
N HIS A 82 2.47 13.22 -5.88
CA HIS A 82 2.66 13.14 -4.43
C HIS A 82 2.95 11.71 -3.99
N VAL A 83 2.09 10.74 -4.30
CA VAL A 83 2.23 9.37 -3.79
C VAL A 83 3.50 8.71 -4.30
N LEU A 84 3.72 8.66 -5.62
CA LEU A 84 4.87 8.00 -6.22
C LEU A 84 6.16 8.82 -6.12
N GLY A 85 6.06 10.15 -6.08
CA GLY A 85 7.24 11.02 -5.86
C GLY A 85 7.88 10.82 -4.49
N ASN A 86 7.13 10.26 -3.54
CA ASN A 86 7.64 9.89 -2.22
C ASN A 86 8.17 8.44 -2.15
N GLN A 87 8.28 7.76 -3.30
CA GLN A 87 8.90 6.44 -3.48
C GLN A 87 8.39 5.36 -2.50
N PRO A 88 7.11 4.95 -2.61
CA PRO A 88 6.55 3.97 -1.69
C PRO A 88 7.19 2.58 -1.90
N ASP A 89 7.62 1.97 -0.80
CA ASP A 89 8.09 0.59 -0.78
C ASP A 89 6.94 -0.40 -0.71
N ILE A 90 5.88 -0.01 0.00
CA ILE A 90 4.69 -0.80 0.26
C ILE A 90 3.46 0.04 -0.07
N LEU A 91 2.52 -0.56 -0.79
CA LEU A 91 1.15 -0.10 -0.87
C LEU A 91 0.25 -1.14 -0.22
N ILE A 92 -0.55 -0.72 0.74
CA ILE A 92 -1.64 -1.51 1.31
C ILE A 92 -2.93 -0.93 0.74
N ASP A 93 -3.72 -1.77 0.07
CA ASP A 93 -5.02 -1.38 -0.44
C ASP A 93 -6.10 -2.30 0.10
N TYR A 94 -7.27 -1.74 0.33
CA TYR A 94 -8.43 -2.52 0.73
C TYR A 94 -8.96 -3.31 -0.47
N ASN A 95 -9.21 -4.59 -0.28
CA ASN A 95 -9.92 -5.40 -1.24
C ASN A 95 -11.42 -5.22 -1.01
N TRP A 96 -12.03 -4.28 -1.74
CA TRP A 96 -13.45 -3.95 -1.66
C TRP A 96 -14.38 -5.00 -2.31
N SER A 97 -13.89 -6.22 -2.50
CA SER A 97 -14.73 -7.36 -2.86
C SER A 97 -15.65 -7.71 -1.69
N PHE A 98 -16.88 -7.20 -1.73
CA PHE A 98 -17.93 -7.49 -0.74
C PHE A 98 -18.37 -8.97 -0.72
N SER A 99 -17.90 -9.80 -1.66
CA SER A 99 -18.20 -11.23 -1.78
C SER A 99 -17.10 -12.16 -1.22
N GLY A 100 -16.07 -11.61 -0.54
CA GLY A 100 -15.02 -12.40 0.12
C GLY A 100 -13.67 -12.37 -0.60
N ASN A 101 -12.77 -13.30 -0.22
CA ASN A 101 -11.40 -13.43 -0.73
C ASN A 101 -11.39 -13.64 -2.26
N SER A 102 -11.22 -12.55 -3.00
CA SER A 102 -11.21 -12.52 -4.46
C SER A 102 -9.90 -11.92 -4.96
N SER A 103 -9.31 -12.53 -5.99
CA SER A 103 -8.18 -11.94 -6.73
C SER A 103 -8.60 -10.76 -7.60
N THR A 104 -9.91 -10.57 -7.83
CA THR A 104 -10.45 -9.38 -8.47
C THR A 104 -10.89 -8.38 -7.41
N MET A 105 -10.30 -7.17 -7.43
CA MET A 105 -10.60 -6.09 -6.51
C MET A 105 -11.26 -4.92 -7.27
N PRO A 106 -12.52 -4.55 -6.96
CA PRO A 106 -13.10 -3.34 -7.53
C PRO A 106 -12.38 -2.11 -6.99
N THR A 107 -12.17 -1.10 -7.83
CA THR A 107 -11.59 0.18 -7.38
C THR A 107 -12.45 0.79 -6.27
N PRO A 108 -11.84 1.23 -5.17
CA PRO A 108 -12.55 1.65 -3.97
C PRO A 108 -13.40 2.90 -4.22
N LEU A 109 -14.66 2.87 -3.80
CA LEU A 109 -15.39 4.10 -3.49
C LEU A 109 -15.10 4.44 -2.04
N ASN A 110 -14.03 5.23 -1.83
CA ASN A 110 -13.66 5.70 -0.51
C ASN A 110 -14.21 7.11 -0.31
N LEU A 111 -15.10 7.30 0.67
CA LEU A 111 -15.68 8.60 1.00
C LEU A 111 -14.65 9.64 1.47
N HIS A 112 -13.46 9.17 1.86
CA HIS A 112 -12.33 10.01 2.21
C HIS A 112 -11.33 10.15 1.05
N SER A 113 -11.60 9.59 -0.13
CA SER A 113 -10.77 9.75 -1.31
C SER A 113 -10.71 11.22 -1.76
N PRO A 114 -9.58 11.69 -2.33
CA PRO A 114 -9.53 12.97 -3.03
C PRO A 114 -10.37 13.01 -4.33
N PHE A 115 -10.89 11.85 -4.77
CA PHE A 115 -11.73 11.69 -5.95
C PHE A 115 -13.22 11.68 -5.57
N HIS A 116 -14.08 12.23 -6.44
CA HIS A 116 -15.52 12.26 -6.22
C HIS A 116 -16.17 10.90 -6.50
N GLY A 117 -15.64 10.16 -7.48
CA GLY A 117 -16.01 8.78 -7.78
C GLY A 117 -15.08 7.74 -7.14
N PRO A 118 -15.20 6.47 -7.57
CA PRO A 118 -14.19 5.46 -7.29
C PRO A 118 -12.80 5.92 -7.71
N MET A 119 -11.76 5.42 -7.04
CA MET A 119 -10.38 5.75 -7.42
C MET A 119 -10.13 5.38 -8.90
N PRO A 120 -9.70 6.33 -9.76
CA PRO A 120 -9.53 6.07 -11.19
C PRO A 120 -8.55 4.94 -11.48
N LEU A 121 -8.85 4.10 -12.47
CA LEU A 121 -8.03 2.92 -12.76
C LEU A 121 -6.61 3.30 -13.24
N ALA A 122 -6.44 4.49 -13.84
CA ALA A 122 -5.13 5.03 -14.23
C ALA A 122 -4.14 5.16 -13.06
N ILE A 123 -4.63 5.26 -11.81
CA ILE A 123 -3.77 5.25 -10.62
C ILE A 123 -3.15 3.87 -10.40
N TYR A 124 -3.94 2.81 -10.57
CA TYR A 124 -3.45 1.43 -10.48
C TYR A 124 -2.48 1.10 -11.62
N GLU A 125 -2.71 1.64 -12.82
CA GLU A 125 -1.76 1.53 -13.93
C GLU A 125 -0.41 2.16 -13.56
N ALA A 126 -0.43 3.37 -13.01
CA ALA A 126 0.78 4.05 -12.57
C ALA A 126 1.49 3.32 -11.42
N TYR A 127 0.75 2.73 -10.47
CA TYR A 127 1.32 1.90 -9.40
C TYR A 127 2.05 0.67 -9.96
N ARG A 128 1.41 -0.05 -10.89
CA ARG A 128 2.02 -1.19 -11.57
C ARG A 128 3.26 -0.77 -12.36
N ASP A 129 3.18 0.32 -13.11
CA ASP A 129 4.26 0.80 -13.96
C ASP A 129 5.46 1.33 -13.14
N TYR A 130 5.21 1.86 -11.95
CA TYR A 130 6.23 2.18 -10.95
C TYR A 130 6.97 0.91 -10.43
N GLY A 131 6.34 -0.26 -10.54
CA GLY A 131 6.91 -1.55 -10.14
C GLY A 131 6.33 -2.13 -8.85
N LEU A 132 5.21 -1.59 -8.35
CA LEU A 132 4.46 -2.24 -7.27
C LEU A 132 3.88 -3.56 -7.80
N THR A 133 4.15 -4.63 -7.07
CA THR A 133 3.80 -6.01 -7.44
C THR A 133 3.08 -6.68 -6.29
N TYR A 134 2.13 -7.58 -6.57
CA TYR A 134 1.32 -8.21 -5.52
C TYR A 134 2.16 -9.15 -4.65
N GLY A 135 2.23 -8.90 -3.35
CA GLY A 135 2.91 -9.78 -2.40
C GLY A 135 1.97 -10.83 -1.82
N CYS A 136 0.96 -10.37 -1.11
CA CYS A 136 0.02 -11.19 -0.38
C CYS A 136 -1.23 -10.40 -0.01
N SER A 137 -2.20 -11.11 0.54
CA SER A 137 -3.40 -10.55 1.12
C SER A 137 -3.52 -10.99 2.58
N PHE A 138 -4.28 -10.25 3.36
CA PHE A 138 -4.60 -10.58 4.74
C PHE A 138 -6.02 -10.12 5.07
N VAL A 139 -6.74 -10.83 5.94
CA VAL A 139 -8.05 -10.38 6.45
C VAL A 139 -7.88 -9.80 7.85
N ALA A 140 -7.94 -8.48 7.95
CA ALA A 140 -8.07 -7.79 9.22
C ALA A 140 -9.55 -7.72 9.61
N TRP A 141 -10.21 -6.60 9.33
CA TRP A 141 -11.68 -6.50 9.30
C TRP A 141 -12.22 -6.56 7.89
N TYR A 142 -11.45 -6.01 6.95
CA TYR A 142 -11.64 -6.15 5.52
C TYR A 142 -10.43 -6.89 4.95
N PRO A 143 -10.59 -7.63 3.85
CA PRO A 143 -9.43 -8.15 3.17
C PRO A 143 -8.62 -6.97 2.62
N ILE A 144 -7.30 -7.01 2.80
CA ILE A 144 -6.35 -6.04 2.25
C ILE A 144 -5.36 -6.78 1.34
N ASN A 145 -4.87 -6.08 0.33
CA ASN A 145 -3.81 -6.50 -0.57
C ASN A 145 -2.55 -5.69 -0.25
N ILE A 146 -1.42 -6.38 -0.15
CA ILE A 146 -0.11 -5.78 0.06
C ILE A 146 0.65 -5.86 -1.25
N PHE A 147 1.02 -4.70 -1.78
CA PHE A 147 1.87 -4.55 -2.95
C PHE A 147 3.24 -4.08 -2.50
N ILE A 148 4.28 -4.67 -3.09
CA ILE A 148 5.68 -4.42 -2.75
C ILE A 148 6.37 -3.87 -3.99
N TRP A 149 7.16 -2.81 -3.81
CA TRP A 149 7.97 -2.29 -4.88
C TRP A 149 9.11 -3.27 -5.19
N ARG A 150 9.08 -3.86 -6.39
CA ARG A 150 10.03 -4.92 -6.78
C ARG A 150 11.50 -4.46 -6.72
N ASP A 151 11.74 -3.18 -6.95
CA ASP A 151 13.07 -2.56 -7.03
C ASP A 151 13.43 -1.81 -5.72
N SER A 152 12.71 -2.08 -4.61
CA SER A 152 12.95 -1.39 -3.35
C SER A 152 14.40 -1.55 -2.87
N PRO A 153 15.06 -0.46 -2.42
CA PRO A 153 16.44 -0.50 -1.91
C PRO A 153 16.57 -1.34 -0.62
N TYR A 154 15.46 -1.71 0.01
CA TYR A 154 15.43 -2.59 1.19
C TYR A 154 15.33 -4.08 0.82
N GLY A 155 15.24 -4.39 -0.47
CA GLY A 155 15.08 -5.72 -1.02
C GLY A 155 13.64 -6.19 -0.97
N ALA A 156 13.01 -6.35 -2.13
CA ALA A 156 11.62 -6.78 -2.23
C ALA A 156 11.36 -8.14 -1.55
N GLN A 157 12.33 -9.07 -1.58
CA GLN A 157 12.23 -10.34 -0.86
C GLN A 157 12.23 -10.15 0.67
N ASN A 158 13.01 -9.21 1.20
CA ASN A 158 13.03 -8.94 2.65
C ASN A 158 11.69 -8.33 3.09
N LEU A 159 11.18 -7.38 2.31
CA LEU A 159 9.86 -6.78 2.54
C LEU A 159 8.76 -7.84 2.45
N TYR A 160 8.85 -8.75 1.47
CA TYR A 160 7.94 -9.87 1.36
C TYR A 160 7.96 -10.77 2.59
N GLN A 161 9.15 -11.15 3.07
CA GLN A 161 9.28 -11.94 4.29
C GLN A 161 8.70 -11.19 5.49
N ALA A 162 8.92 -9.89 5.61
CA ALA A 162 8.40 -9.09 6.71
C ALA A 162 6.87 -9.00 6.70
N PHE A 163 6.27 -8.69 5.55
CA PHE A 163 4.84 -8.40 5.45
C PHE A 163 3.97 -9.64 5.23
N CYS A 164 4.45 -10.62 4.45
CA CYS A 164 3.66 -11.74 3.95
C CYS A 164 3.84 -13.07 4.70
N THR A 165 4.55 -13.05 5.83
CA THR A 165 4.64 -14.18 6.78
C THR A 165 3.78 -13.99 8.02
N TYR A 166 3.07 -12.86 8.12
CA TYR A 166 2.11 -12.60 9.20
C TYR A 166 1.07 -13.74 9.28
N PRO A 167 0.75 -14.26 10.48
CA PRO A 167 -0.26 -15.31 10.63
C PRO A 167 -1.62 -14.90 10.05
N GLY A 168 -2.11 -15.69 9.09
CA GLY A 168 -3.36 -15.40 8.37
C GLY A 168 -3.17 -14.66 7.05
N ALA A 169 -1.93 -14.32 6.67
CA ALA A 169 -1.63 -13.91 5.30
C ALA A 169 -1.87 -15.08 4.33
N TYR A 170 -2.41 -14.78 3.16
CA TYR A 170 -2.69 -15.72 2.08
C TYR A 170 -2.31 -15.09 0.73
N ARG A 171 -2.33 -15.89 -0.33
CA ARG A 171 -1.87 -15.46 -1.66
C ARG A 171 -2.81 -15.97 -2.75
N PHE A 172 -3.01 -15.15 -3.76
CA PHE A 172 -3.54 -15.55 -5.05
C PHE A 172 -2.38 -15.92 -5.98
N PRO A 173 -2.25 -17.20 -6.41
CA PRO A 173 -1.16 -17.63 -7.28
C PRO A 173 -1.06 -16.84 -8.57
N GLU A 174 -2.20 -16.40 -9.10
CA GLU A 174 -2.28 -15.60 -10.31
C GLU A 174 -1.96 -14.11 -10.09
N GLY A 175 -1.90 -13.64 -8.84
CA GLY A 175 -1.84 -12.21 -8.51
C GLY A 175 -3.22 -11.61 -8.27
N VAL A 176 -3.34 -10.29 -8.37
CA VAL A 176 -4.62 -9.58 -8.20
C VAL A 176 -4.89 -8.62 -9.35
N THR A 177 -6.18 -8.39 -9.63
CA THR A 177 -6.63 -7.55 -10.73
C THR A 177 -7.54 -6.45 -10.20
N ALA A 178 -7.12 -5.20 -10.34
CA ALA A 178 -7.98 -4.04 -10.12
C ALA A 178 -8.97 -3.92 -11.27
N VAL A 179 -10.25 -3.69 -10.98
CA VAL A 179 -11.30 -3.50 -12.00
C VAL A 179 -12.10 -2.23 -11.75
N GLY A 180 -12.32 -1.45 -12.81
CA GLY A 180 -13.03 -0.18 -12.75
C GLY A 180 -13.21 0.40 -14.16
N GLU A 181 -14.26 1.20 -14.38
CA GLU A 181 -14.47 1.92 -15.65
C GLU A 181 -14.51 1.02 -16.91
N GLY A 182 -14.95 -0.23 -16.78
CA GLY A 182 -14.95 -1.22 -17.88
C GLY A 182 -13.56 -1.72 -18.28
N ARG A 183 -12.53 -1.39 -17.50
CA ARG A 183 -11.12 -1.76 -17.71
C ARG A 183 -10.59 -2.58 -16.53
N SER A 184 -9.38 -3.12 -16.69
CA SER A 184 -8.70 -3.86 -15.62
C SER A 184 -7.18 -3.65 -15.63
N VAL A 185 -6.56 -3.74 -14.44
CA VAL A 185 -5.10 -3.68 -14.24
C VAL A 185 -4.67 -4.87 -13.43
N HIS A 186 -3.82 -5.70 -14.02
CA HIS A 186 -3.30 -6.88 -13.37
C HIS A 186 -1.97 -6.59 -12.66
N PHE A 187 -1.86 -7.03 -11.40
CA PHE A 187 -0.66 -7.06 -10.59
C PHE A 187 -0.21 -8.51 -10.41
N PRO A 188 0.88 -8.93 -11.07
CA PRO A 188 1.37 -10.31 -10.95
C PRO A 188 1.91 -10.58 -9.54
N PRO A 189 2.08 -11.85 -9.14
CA PRO A 189 2.69 -12.20 -7.86
C PRO A 189 4.20 -11.84 -7.84
N LEU A 190 4.66 -11.31 -6.71
CA LEU A 190 6.05 -10.88 -6.53
C LEU A 190 7.05 -12.04 -6.69
N ALA A 191 6.69 -13.23 -6.24
CA ALA A 191 7.55 -14.42 -6.33
C ALA A 191 7.96 -14.74 -7.78
N GLU A 192 7.10 -14.51 -8.76
CA GLU A 192 7.42 -14.69 -10.18
C GLU A 192 8.24 -13.52 -10.75
N SER A 193 8.02 -12.30 -10.25
CA SER A 193 8.82 -11.14 -10.66
C SER A 193 10.29 -11.23 -10.23
N LEU A 194 10.54 -11.87 -9.08
CA LEU A 194 11.89 -12.07 -8.52
C LEU A 194 12.68 -13.16 -9.25
N SER A 195 12.01 -14.13 -9.89
CA SER A 195 12.67 -15.15 -10.72
C SER A 195 12.97 -14.67 -12.15
N ALA A 196 12.41 -13.52 -12.55
CA ALA A 196 12.48 -13.00 -13.92
C ALA A 196 13.54 -11.90 -14.15
N GLN A 197 14.28 -11.46 -13.13
CA GLN A 197 15.31 -10.41 -13.29
C GLN A 197 16.68 -10.83 -12.75
N PRO A 198 17.73 -10.85 -13.61
CA PRO A 198 19.10 -10.62 -13.16
C PRO A 198 19.29 -9.12 -12.84
N ASP A 199 20.01 -8.85 -11.74
CA ASP A 199 20.24 -7.56 -11.05
C ASP A 199 20.83 -6.39 -11.90
N ALA A 200 20.17 -5.94 -12.96
CA ALA A 200 20.72 -4.89 -13.84
C ALA A 200 20.09 -3.50 -13.67
N ARG A 201 18.89 -3.37 -13.09
CA ARG A 201 18.11 -2.09 -13.15
C ARG A 201 18.21 -1.18 -11.93
N ALA A 202 18.69 -1.67 -10.79
CA ALA A 202 18.89 -0.82 -9.61
C ALA A 202 19.99 0.25 -9.80
N ALA A 203 20.86 0.11 -10.81
CA ALA A 203 21.97 1.03 -11.07
C ALA A 203 21.56 2.33 -11.81
N GLU A 204 20.44 2.36 -12.54
CA GLU A 204 20.12 3.50 -13.43
C GLU A 204 19.26 4.58 -12.75
N LEU A 205 18.40 4.23 -11.79
CA LEU A 205 17.47 5.19 -11.17
C LEU A 205 18.08 6.05 -10.05
N GLY A 206 19.27 5.69 -9.54
CA GLY A 206 20.00 6.49 -8.53
C GLY A 206 20.65 7.78 -9.06
N SER A 207 20.60 8.02 -10.37
CA SER A 207 21.23 9.18 -11.02
C SER A 207 20.25 10.28 -11.43
N ALA A 208 18.95 9.99 -11.55
CA ALA A 208 17.95 10.93 -12.09
C ALA A 208 17.27 11.82 -11.03
N PHE A 209 17.46 11.56 -9.73
CA PHE A 209 16.81 12.32 -8.64
C PHE A 209 17.79 12.77 -7.55
N ARG A 210 18.96 13.27 -7.94
CA ARG A 210 19.74 14.14 -7.03
C ARG A 210 19.26 15.58 -7.22
N PRO A 211 18.81 16.28 -6.16
CA PRO A 211 18.58 17.71 -6.27
C PRO A 211 19.91 18.38 -6.65
N ALA A 212 19.87 19.27 -7.65
CA ALA A 212 21.02 20.07 -8.03
C ALA A 212 21.54 20.83 -6.79
N GLN A 213 22.83 20.67 -6.50
CA GLN A 213 23.55 21.47 -5.51
C GLN A 213 23.79 22.88 -6.07
#